data_AF-A0A7Z9Y986-F1
#
_entry.id   AF-A0A7Z9Y986-F1
#
_cell.length_a   1.000
_cell.length_b   1.000
_cell.length_c   1.000
_cell.angle_alpha   90.00
_cell.angle_beta   90.00
_cell.angle_gamma   90.00
#
_symmetry.space_group_name_H-M   'P 1'
#
loop_
_entity.id
_entity.type
_entity.pdbx_description
1 polymer ?
#
loop_
_entity_poly.entity_id
_entity_poly.type
_entity_poly.pdbx_seq_one_letter_code
_entity_poly.pdbx_strand_id
1 'polypeptide(L)'
;MKRVLYLMIALLVLGLAIGGCGYLKKEEFNREFSAYKEQAAKDLAELKTNIGNIDQKLDNSVAELNKKIEATREEAIKAAEQGDADTMEKASKRIEEGDKAVRAEALEAARKAEENAKKYADAQVRKAIAKAADQVTRDINRAATAARAAVKEIEEVKKTQKKIIKRLTEEPIVVYFDTGKADLTDEAKAKLDEAIALIKKYPDATLKIVGHADGRPVLGGKFRSNWDLSAARAKAVADYLKEKGITNKMVVYGRAHTEPISIETTKEGLAKNRRTEIWILPSL
;
A
#
# COMPACT_ATOMS: atom_id res chain seq x y z
N MET A 1 16.04 11.14 26.27
CA MET A 1 15.52 9.75 26.23
C MET A 1 14.06 9.65 25.80
N LYS A 2 13.10 10.33 26.47
CA LYS A 2 11.65 10.23 26.13
C LYS A 2 11.30 10.62 24.68
N ARG A 3 11.96 11.64 24.09
CA ARG A 3 11.72 12.08 22.70
C ARG A 3 12.17 11.06 21.63
N VAL A 4 13.25 10.32 21.89
CA VAL A 4 13.75 9.24 21.00
C VAL A 4 12.80 8.04 21.04
N LEU A 5 12.25 7.75 22.23
CA LEU A 5 11.24 6.70 22.41
C LEU A 5 9.94 7.00 21.65
N TYR A 6 9.44 8.26 21.68
CA TYR A 6 8.26 8.65 20.92
C TYR A 6 8.47 8.58 19.40
N LEU A 7 9.67 8.92 18.91
CA LEU A 7 9.98 8.85 17.48
C LEU A 7 10.06 7.39 16.99
N MET A 8 10.60 6.48 17.81
CA MET A 8 10.62 5.05 17.52
C MET A 8 9.21 4.43 17.53
N ILE A 9 8.36 4.82 18.49
CA ILE A 9 6.97 4.36 18.54
C ILE A 9 6.18 4.89 17.34
N ALA A 10 6.39 6.15 16.93
CA ALA A 10 5.75 6.73 15.75
C ALA A 10 6.16 6.01 14.45
N LEU A 11 7.44 5.67 14.27
CA LEU A 11 7.92 4.91 13.12
C LEU A 11 7.40 3.46 13.10
N LEU A 12 7.23 2.86 14.28
CA LEU A 12 6.71 1.50 14.42
C LEU A 12 5.20 1.44 14.14
N VAL A 13 4.44 2.46 14.59
CA VAL A 13 3.02 2.64 14.26
C VAL A 13 2.82 2.96 12.78
N LEU A 14 3.70 3.76 12.17
CA LEU A 14 3.67 4.06 10.75
C LEU A 14 3.99 2.81 9.89
N GLY A 15 4.96 1.99 10.32
CA GLY A 15 5.27 0.71 9.68
C GLY A 15 4.12 -0.30 9.74
N LEU A 16 3.38 -0.34 10.86
CA LEU A 16 2.19 -1.20 11.00
C LEU A 16 1.01 -0.69 10.16
N ALA A 17 0.83 0.63 10.05
CA ALA A 17 -0.20 1.24 9.20
C ALA A 17 0.04 0.98 7.70
N ILE A 18 1.31 0.89 7.29
CA ILE A 18 1.71 0.58 5.91
C ILE A 18 1.67 -0.94 5.62
N GLY A 19 1.95 -1.78 6.62
CA GLY A 19 1.82 -3.24 6.50
C GLY A 19 0.38 -3.76 6.40
N GLY A 20 -0.59 -2.99 6.90
CA GLY A 20 -2.02 -3.34 6.87
C GLY A 20 -2.72 -3.10 5.53
N CYS A 21 -2.17 -2.26 4.67
CA CYS A 21 -2.65 -2.04 3.29
C CYS A 21 -1.57 -2.54 2.34
N GLY A 22 -1.62 -3.84 2.03
CA GLY A 22 -0.59 -4.51 1.24
C GLY A 22 -0.39 -3.86 -0.11
N TYR A 23 0.71 -3.12 -0.31
CA TYR A 23 1.36 -2.91 -1.62
C TYR A 23 2.74 -2.21 -1.49
N LEU A 24 3.52 -2.55 -0.47
CA LEU A 24 4.98 -2.47 -0.55
C LEU A 24 5.48 -3.90 -0.56
N LYS A 25 6.17 -4.32 -1.64
CA LYS A 25 6.82 -5.64 -1.66
C LYS A 25 7.70 -5.71 -0.40
N LYS A 26 7.53 -6.74 0.42
CA LYS A 26 8.23 -6.93 1.70
C LYS A 26 9.74 -6.68 1.56
N GLU A 27 10.29 -7.02 0.41
CA GLU A 27 11.69 -6.80 0.03
C GLU A 27 12.07 -5.33 -0.15
N GLU A 28 11.22 -4.50 -0.76
CA GLU A 28 11.46 -3.06 -0.93
C GLU A 28 11.40 -2.31 0.39
N PHE A 29 10.42 -2.63 1.24
CA PHE A 29 10.34 -2.08 2.60
C PHE A 29 11.56 -2.47 3.44
N ASN A 30 11.95 -3.75 3.40
CA ASN A 30 13.14 -4.22 4.12
C ASN A 30 14.42 -3.52 3.64
N ARG A 31 14.53 -3.25 2.34
CA ARG A 31 15.67 -2.53 1.75
C ARG A 31 15.74 -1.07 2.20
N GLU A 32 14.60 -0.37 2.18
CA GLU A 32 14.54 1.02 2.65
C GLU A 32 14.79 1.11 4.16
N PHE A 33 14.25 0.16 4.95
CA PHE A 33 14.49 0.07 6.38
C PHE A 33 15.95 -0.27 6.73
N SER A 34 16.61 -1.14 5.95
CA SER A 34 18.03 -1.44 6.14
C SER A 34 18.91 -0.23 5.81
N ALA A 35 18.58 0.53 4.76
CA ALA A 35 19.29 1.76 4.40
C ALA A 35 19.17 2.82 5.51
N TYR A 36 17.99 2.94 6.12
CA TYR A 36 17.78 3.84 7.26
C TYR A 36 18.61 3.45 8.49
N LYS A 37 18.64 2.16 8.83
CA LYS A 37 19.49 1.65 9.93
C LYS A 37 20.97 1.95 9.68
N GLU A 38 21.43 1.74 8.45
CA GLU A 38 22.82 2.00 8.08
C GLU A 38 23.17 3.50 8.17
N GLN A 39 22.28 4.38 7.70
CA GLN A 39 22.48 5.82 7.81
C GLN A 39 22.49 6.29 9.27
N ALA A 40 21.58 5.77 10.12
CA ALA A 40 21.57 6.08 11.55
C ALA A 40 22.86 5.60 12.26
N ALA A 41 23.42 4.46 11.83
CA ALA A 41 24.70 3.98 12.33
C ALA A 41 25.87 4.90 11.94
N LYS A 42 25.88 5.42 10.69
CA LYS A 42 26.87 6.40 10.22
C LYS A 42 26.80 7.71 11.00
N ASP A 43 25.60 8.24 11.18
CA ASP A 43 25.39 9.49 11.94
C ASP A 43 25.81 9.33 13.41
N LEU A 44 25.56 8.15 14.03
CA LEU A 44 26.03 7.83 15.38
C LEU A 44 27.56 7.73 15.47
N ALA A 45 28.20 7.15 14.45
CA ALA A 45 29.66 7.05 14.40
C ALA A 45 30.31 8.43 14.28
N GLU A 46 29.77 9.30 13.43
CA GLU A 46 30.24 10.69 13.29
C GLU A 46 30.12 11.46 14.61
N LEU A 47 28.99 11.30 15.32
CA LEU A 47 28.79 11.92 16.64
C LEU A 47 29.84 11.45 17.66
N LYS A 48 30.16 10.14 17.68
CA LYS A 48 31.19 9.58 18.57
C LYS A 48 32.58 10.15 18.28
N THR A 49 32.96 10.25 17.01
CA THR A 49 34.24 10.84 16.60
C THR A 49 34.34 12.30 17.06
N ASN A 50 33.26 13.07 16.89
CA ASN A 50 33.24 14.47 17.30
C ASN A 50 33.34 14.64 18.82
N ILE A 51 32.75 13.75 19.62
CA ILE A 51 32.92 13.72 21.08
C ILE A 51 34.38 13.47 21.45
N GLY A 52 35.03 12.47 20.84
CA GLY A 52 36.45 12.18 21.10
C GLY A 52 37.38 13.36 20.79
N ASN A 53 37.09 14.13 19.73
CA ASN A 53 37.84 15.33 19.40
C ASN A 53 37.68 16.46 20.44
N ILE A 54 36.54 16.53 21.12
CA ILE A 54 36.28 17.49 22.20
C ILE A 54 37.05 17.06 23.46
N ASP A 55 37.01 15.78 23.80
CA ASP A 55 37.76 15.22 24.95
C ASP A 55 39.27 15.51 24.81
N GLN A 56 39.84 15.30 23.61
CA GLN A 56 41.25 15.59 23.35
C GLN A 56 41.58 17.09 23.49
N LYS A 57 40.69 18.00 23.07
CA LYS A 57 40.89 19.44 23.26
C LYS A 57 40.83 19.85 24.72
N LEU A 58 39.98 19.18 25.52
CA LEU A 58 39.90 19.38 26.95
C LEU A 58 41.20 18.92 27.63
N ASP A 59 41.70 17.74 27.30
CA ASP A 59 42.96 17.19 27.83
C ASP A 59 44.15 18.12 27.56
N ASN A 60 44.25 18.65 26.33
CA ASN A 60 45.29 19.61 25.97
C ASN A 60 45.21 20.90 26.80
N SER A 61 43.99 21.39 27.05
CA SER A 61 43.78 22.62 27.84
C SER A 61 44.14 22.39 29.32
N VAL A 62 43.84 21.20 29.87
CA VAL A 62 44.24 20.80 31.22
C VAL A 62 45.77 20.69 31.33
N ALA A 63 46.43 20.13 30.32
CA ALA A 63 47.89 20.04 30.28
C ALA A 63 48.57 21.42 30.27
N GLU A 64 48.05 22.38 29.51
CA GLU A 64 48.55 23.76 29.51
C GLU A 64 48.38 24.45 30.86
N LEU A 65 47.23 24.27 31.52
CA LEU A 65 46.99 24.83 32.85
C LEU A 65 47.94 24.26 33.90
N ASN A 66 48.16 22.94 33.90
CA ASN A 66 49.11 22.30 34.81
C ASN A 66 50.54 22.84 34.61
N LYS A 67 50.94 23.08 33.36
CA LYS A 67 52.24 23.68 33.04
C LYS A 67 52.38 25.10 33.60
N LYS A 68 51.32 25.92 33.54
CA LYS A 68 51.31 27.26 34.15
C LYS A 68 51.39 27.19 35.68
N ILE A 69 50.66 26.27 36.31
CA ILE A 69 50.70 26.05 37.77
C ILE A 69 52.12 25.74 38.24
N GLU A 70 52.80 24.79 37.59
CA GLU A 70 54.16 24.42 37.98
C GLU A 70 55.15 25.55 37.76
N ALA A 71 55.02 26.34 36.68
CA ALA A 71 55.86 27.51 36.45
C ALA A 71 55.71 28.56 37.56
N THR A 72 54.46 28.90 37.94
CA THR A 72 54.19 29.84 39.04
C THR A 72 54.69 29.30 40.39
N ARG A 73 54.60 27.99 40.61
CA ARG A 73 55.12 27.34 41.81
C ARG A 73 56.64 27.41 41.89
N GLU A 74 57.34 27.13 40.80
CA GLU A 74 58.81 27.25 40.73
C GLU A 74 59.29 28.69 40.96
N GLU A 75 58.61 29.68 40.37
CA GLU A 75 58.90 31.10 40.59
C GLU A 75 58.74 31.49 42.06
N ALA A 76 57.68 30.99 42.72
CA ALA A 76 57.42 31.26 44.13
C ALA A 76 58.45 30.57 45.07
N ILE A 77 58.89 29.35 44.74
CA ILE A 77 59.95 28.64 45.48
C ILE A 77 61.27 29.41 45.37
N LYS A 78 61.66 29.83 44.17
CA LYS A 78 62.87 30.65 43.94
C LYS A 78 62.84 31.97 44.71
N ALA A 79 61.67 32.60 44.83
CA ALA A 79 61.50 33.82 45.61
C ALA A 79 61.61 33.58 47.13
N ALA A 80 61.18 32.40 47.62
CA ALA A 80 61.26 32.04 49.04
C ALA A 80 62.69 31.69 49.50
N GLU A 81 63.53 31.15 48.60
CA GLU A 81 64.94 30.83 48.88
C GLU A 81 65.83 32.07 49.11
N GLN A 82 65.34 33.28 48.80
CA GLN A 82 66.10 34.54 48.90
C GLN A 82 65.98 35.27 50.27
N GLY A 83 65.25 34.71 51.25
CA GLY A 83 65.42 34.97 52.69
C GLY A 83 64.93 36.30 53.29
N ASP A 84 63.70 36.32 53.82
CA ASP A 84 63.31 36.94 55.12
C ASP A 84 61.84 36.56 55.45
N ALA A 85 61.41 36.57 56.71
CA ALA A 85 60.07 36.10 57.13
C ALA A 85 58.90 36.87 56.44
N ASP A 86 59.10 38.16 56.16
CA ASP A 86 58.17 39.02 55.44
C ASP A 86 58.05 38.64 53.94
N THR A 87 59.10 38.02 53.39
CA THR A 87 59.17 37.49 52.02
C THR A 87 58.41 36.17 51.91
N MET A 88 58.41 35.35 52.96
CA MET A 88 57.63 34.10 53.02
C MET A 88 56.13 34.34 53.12
N GLU A 89 55.67 35.32 53.90
CA GLU A 89 54.25 35.68 53.97
C GLU A 89 53.76 36.24 52.63
N LYS A 90 54.55 37.12 51.99
CA LYS A 90 54.27 37.62 50.64
C LYS A 90 54.29 36.51 49.59
N ALA A 91 55.20 35.55 49.69
CA ALA A 91 55.25 34.39 48.79
C ALA A 91 54.05 33.45 48.98
N SER A 92 53.68 33.13 50.22
CA SER A 92 52.50 32.32 50.53
C SER A 92 51.23 32.98 50.02
N LYS A 93 51.10 34.30 50.20
CA LYS A 93 49.96 35.07 49.72
C LYS A 93 49.90 35.14 48.20
N ARG A 94 51.05 35.29 47.52
CA ARG A 94 51.15 35.21 46.05
C ARG A 94 50.80 33.82 45.52
N ILE A 95 51.19 32.74 46.20
CA ILE A 95 50.80 31.38 45.84
C ILE A 95 49.29 31.20 46.01
N GLU A 96 48.71 31.70 47.11
CA GLU A 96 47.27 31.59 47.37
C GLU A 96 46.43 32.44 46.39
N GLU A 97 46.89 33.65 46.07
CA GLU A 97 46.28 34.52 45.05
C GLU A 97 46.44 33.93 43.64
N GLY A 98 47.59 33.32 43.33
CA GLY A 98 47.83 32.59 42.07
C GLY A 98 46.97 31.34 41.93
N ASP A 99 46.85 30.53 42.98
CA ASP A 99 46.00 29.32 43.01
C ASP A 99 44.51 29.71 42.87
N LYS A 100 44.07 30.80 43.50
CA LYS A 100 42.72 31.36 43.30
C LYS A 100 42.51 31.85 41.87
N ALA A 101 43.48 32.56 41.28
CA ALA A 101 43.39 33.05 39.91
C ALA A 101 43.34 31.92 38.89
N VAL A 102 44.20 30.89 39.03
CA VAL A 102 44.22 29.72 38.16
C VAL A 102 42.94 28.90 38.30
N ARG A 103 42.45 28.68 39.52
CA ARG A 103 41.16 27.99 39.73
C ARG A 103 40.00 28.76 39.09
N ALA A 104 39.97 30.09 39.20
CA ALA A 104 38.94 30.91 38.57
C ALA A 104 38.99 30.82 37.03
N GLU A 105 40.19 30.88 36.44
CA GLU A 105 40.39 30.73 34.99
C GLU A 105 39.99 29.32 34.51
N ALA A 106 40.36 28.27 35.25
CA ALA A 106 40.00 26.89 34.95
C ALA A 106 38.49 26.65 35.04
N LEU A 107 37.81 27.24 36.04
CA LEU A 107 36.36 27.12 36.19
C LEU A 107 35.61 27.80 35.03
N GLU A 108 36.09 28.97 34.61
CA GLU A 108 35.50 29.71 33.49
C GLU A 108 35.76 29.01 32.14
N ALA A 109 36.95 28.42 31.96
CA ALA A 109 37.26 27.59 30.80
C ALA A 109 36.35 26.35 30.74
N ALA A 110 36.15 25.65 31.86
CA ALA A 110 35.24 24.51 31.96
C ALA A 110 33.78 24.91 31.65
N ARG A 111 33.33 26.06 32.17
CA ARG A 111 31.98 26.60 31.90
C ARG A 111 31.76 26.91 30.42
N LYS A 112 32.74 27.55 29.77
CA LYS A 112 32.69 27.84 28.33
C LYS A 112 32.72 26.56 27.48
N ALA A 113 33.52 25.57 27.88
CA ALA A 113 33.58 24.27 27.21
C ALA A 113 32.23 23.53 27.29
N GLU A 114 31.59 23.51 28.47
CA GLU A 114 30.27 22.92 28.67
C GLU A 114 29.19 23.63 27.83
N GLU A 115 29.20 24.96 27.79
CA GLU A 115 28.23 25.74 27.01
C GLU A 115 28.38 25.50 25.50
N ASN A 116 29.61 25.47 25.00
CA ASN A 116 29.90 25.18 23.60
C ASN A 116 29.53 23.75 23.21
N ALA A 117 29.79 22.77 24.09
CA ALA A 117 29.38 21.38 23.89
C ALA A 117 27.85 21.23 23.81
N LYS A 118 27.10 21.92 24.67
CA LYS A 118 25.61 21.94 24.62
C LYS A 118 25.08 22.55 23.33
N LYS A 119 25.61 23.72 22.91
CA LYS A 119 25.22 24.37 21.65
C LYS A 119 25.49 23.50 20.43
N TYR A 120 26.66 22.84 20.39
CA TYR A 120 27.02 21.93 19.31
C TYR A 120 26.10 20.70 19.25
N ALA A 121 25.81 20.08 20.40
CA ALA A 121 24.90 18.95 20.50
C ALA A 121 23.48 19.32 20.00
N ASP A 122 22.96 20.48 20.41
CA ASP A 122 21.66 20.98 19.96
C ASP A 122 21.61 21.24 18.45
N ALA A 123 22.68 21.82 17.87
CA ALA A 123 22.75 22.09 16.44
C ALA A 123 22.76 20.79 15.62
N GLN A 124 23.52 19.78 16.03
CA GLN A 124 23.58 18.48 15.35
C GLN A 124 22.25 17.73 15.45
N VAL A 125 21.62 17.73 16.63
CA VAL A 125 20.30 17.13 16.84
C VAL A 125 19.26 17.81 15.95
N ARG A 126 19.24 19.15 15.86
CA ARG A 126 18.33 19.89 14.97
C ARG A 126 18.55 19.53 13.51
N LYS A 127 19.80 19.43 13.05
CA LYS A 127 20.14 19.05 11.67
C LYS A 127 19.67 17.63 11.34
N ALA A 128 19.86 16.69 12.26
CA ALA A 128 19.39 15.31 12.10
C ALA A 128 17.85 15.24 12.04
N ILE A 129 17.16 15.99 12.90
CA ILE A 129 15.68 16.07 12.90
C ILE A 129 15.17 16.67 11.58
N ALA A 130 15.78 17.75 11.08
CA ALA A 130 15.39 18.35 9.81
C ALA A 130 15.56 17.38 8.63
N LYS A 131 16.72 16.70 8.54
CA LYS A 131 16.99 15.70 7.49
C LYS A 131 16.00 14.53 7.56
N ALA A 132 15.66 14.07 8.76
CA ALA A 132 14.67 13.01 8.95
C ALA A 132 13.25 13.48 8.54
N ALA A 133 12.86 14.71 8.90
CA ALA A 133 11.57 15.28 8.52
C ALA A 133 11.43 15.44 7.00
N ASP A 134 12.48 15.89 6.32
CA ASP A 134 12.51 15.99 4.85
C ASP A 134 12.37 14.62 4.19
N GLN A 135 13.06 13.61 4.73
CA GLN A 135 12.97 12.24 4.22
C GLN A 135 11.56 11.68 4.39
N VAL A 136 10.98 11.80 5.58
CA VAL A 136 9.60 11.38 5.86
C VAL A 136 8.61 12.08 4.92
N THR A 137 8.80 13.37 4.66
CA THR A 137 7.94 14.13 3.74
C THR A 137 8.03 13.60 2.31
N ARG A 138 9.24 13.27 1.82
CA ARG A 138 9.42 12.65 0.50
C ARG A 138 8.74 11.29 0.41
N ASP A 139 8.89 10.47 1.43
CA ASP A 139 8.33 9.11 1.46
C ASP A 139 6.79 9.14 1.49
N ILE A 140 6.20 10.06 2.27
CA ILE A 140 4.74 10.30 2.28
C ILE A 140 4.25 10.70 0.89
N ASN A 141 4.93 11.64 0.21
CA ASN A 141 4.52 12.10 -1.11
C ASN A 141 4.62 11.00 -2.17
N ARG A 142 5.65 10.16 -2.11
CA ARG A 142 5.82 9.00 -2.99
C ARG A 142 4.72 7.98 -2.77
N ALA A 143 4.43 7.63 -1.51
CA ALA A 143 3.35 6.72 -1.16
C ALA A 143 1.97 7.24 -1.60
N ALA A 144 1.69 8.53 -1.37
CA ALA A 144 0.45 9.17 -1.81
C ALA A 144 0.28 9.13 -3.34
N THR A 145 1.37 9.29 -4.09
CA THR A 145 1.35 9.23 -5.57
C THR A 145 1.06 7.81 -6.05
N ALA A 146 1.72 6.80 -5.48
CA ALA A 146 1.47 5.40 -5.79
C ALA A 146 0.03 4.99 -5.46
N ALA A 147 -0.50 5.42 -4.31
CA ALA A 147 -1.88 5.16 -3.92
C ALA A 147 -2.90 5.75 -4.91
N ARG A 148 -2.69 6.99 -5.37
CA ARG A 148 -3.56 7.62 -6.38
C ARG A 148 -3.56 6.86 -7.71
N ALA A 149 -2.40 6.36 -8.14
CA ALA A 149 -2.29 5.56 -9.36
C ALA A 149 -3.09 4.25 -9.23
N ALA A 150 -2.94 3.53 -8.12
CA ALA A 150 -3.68 2.30 -7.86
C ALA A 150 -5.20 2.52 -7.81
N VAL A 151 -5.67 3.61 -7.20
CA VAL A 151 -7.10 3.96 -7.18
C VAL A 151 -7.64 4.15 -8.60
N LYS A 152 -6.88 4.83 -9.48
CA LYS A 152 -7.27 5.05 -10.87
C LYS A 152 -7.39 3.74 -11.65
N GLU A 153 -6.47 2.81 -11.45
CA GLU A 153 -6.53 1.48 -12.08
C GLU A 153 -7.76 0.69 -11.60
N ILE A 154 -8.05 0.70 -10.30
CA ILE A 154 -9.25 0.07 -9.73
C ILE A 154 -10.53 0.66 -10.35
N GLU A 155 -10.57 1.98 -10.56
CA GLU A 155 -11.73 2.65 -11.15
C GLU A 155 -11.95 2.23 -12.62
N GLU A 156 -10.89 2.12 -13.42
CA GLU A 156 -10.97 1.61 -14.80
C GLU A 156 -11.37 0.13 -14.86
N VAL A 157 -10.88 -0.70 -13.93
CA VAL A 157 -11.33 -2.09 -13.78
C VAL A 157 -12.80 -2.16 -13.42
N LYS A 158 -13.27 -1.36 -12.45
CA LYS A 158 -14.70 -1.28 -12.08
C LYS A 158 -15.58 -0.85 -13.25
N LYS A 159 -15.13 0.12 -14.04
CA LYS A 159 -15.84 0.59 -15.25
C LYS A 159 -15.95 -0.52 -16.29
N THR A 160 -14.87 -1.26 -16.50
CA THR A 160 -14.84 -2.41 -17.41
C THR A 160 -15.75 -3.54 -16.92
N GLN A 161 -15.67 -3.88 -15.64
CA GLN A 161 -16.52 -4.89 -15.00
C GLN A 161 -18.00 -4.51 -15.13
N LYS A 162 -18.36 -3.25 -14.87
CA LYS A 162 -19.72 -2.75 -15.04
C LYS A 162 -20.23 -2.92 -16.47
N LYS A 163 -19.39 -2.65 -17.49
CA LYS A 163 -19.76 -2.89 -18.90
C LYS A 163 -19.98 -4.38 -19.19
N ILE A 164 -19.12 -5.25 -18.66
CA ILE A 164 -19.24 -6.70 -18.85
C ILE A 164 -20.53 -7.22 -18.20
N ILE A 165 -20.78 -6.86 -16.95
CA ILE A 165 -22.01 -7.25 -16.24
C ILE A 165 -23.22 -6.76 -17.03
N LYS A 166 -23.24 -5.48 -17.41
CA LYS A 166 -24.32 -4.91 -18.23
C LYS A 166 -24.60 -5.74 -19.48
N ARG A 167 -23.57 -6.06 -20.25
CA ARG A 167 -23.70 -6.88 -21.47
C ARG A 167 -24.30 -8.26 -21.16
N LEU A 168 -23.79 -8.95 -20.13
CA LEU A 168 -24.26 -10.29 -19.77
C LEU A 168 -25.71 -10.31 -19.26
N THR A 169 -26.14 -9.23 -18.59
CA THR A 169 -27.47 -9.13 -17.99
C THR A 169 -28.52 -8.46 -18.87
N GLU A 170 -28.12 -7.72 -19.90
CA GLU A 170 -29.04 -7.00 -20.81
C GLU A 170 -29.10 -7.60 -22.23
N GLU A 171 -28.09 -8.34 -22.67
CA GLU A 171 -28.05 -8.97 -24.00
C GLU A 171 -28.03 -10.50 -23.87
N PRO A 172 -29.18 -11.20 -24.08
CA PRO A 172 -29.20 -12.64 -24.01
C PRO A 172 -28.53 -13.25 -25.23
N ILE A 173 -27.98 -14.44 -25.04
CA ILE A 173 -27.60 -15.29 -26.18
C ILE A 173 -28.88 -15.90 -26.74
N VAL A 174 -29.14 -15.70 -28.03
CA VAL A 174 -30.37 -16.14 -28.67
C VAL A 174 -30.10 -17.30 -29.63
N VAL A 175 -30.91 -18.35 -29.51
CA VAL A 175 -30.93 -19.47 -30.46
C VAL A 175 -32.33 -19.62 -31.06
N TYR A 176 -32.40 -19.94 -32.35
CA TYR A 176 -33.65 -20.02 -33.10
C TYR A 176 -34.05 -21.46 -33.41
N PHE A 177 -35.35 -21.66 -33.67
CA PHE A 177 -35.93 -22.96 -33.94
C PHE A 177 -36.82 -22.94 -35.17
N ASP A 178 -36.89 -24.10 -35.82
CA ASP A 178 -37.85 -24.38 -36.87
C ASP A 178 -39.30 -24.29 -36.37
N THR A 179 -40.22 -24.10 -37.32
CA THR A 179 -41.66 -24.05 -37.03
C THR A 179 -42.12 -25.34 -36.35
N GLY A 180 -42.79 -25.21 -35.20
CA GLY A 180 -43.38 -26.34 -34.47
C GLY A 180 -42.39 -27.32 -33.83
N LYS A 181 -41.08 -27.08 -33.93
CA LYS A 181 -40.04 -27.98 -33.41
C LYS A 181 -39.34 -27.42 -32.18
N ALA A 182 -38.84 -28.34 -31.34
CA ALA A 182 -37.96 -28.05 -30.21
C ALA A 182 -36.56 -28.67 -30.36
N ASP A 183 -36.31 -29.41 -31.45
CA ASP A 183 -34.99 -29.97 -31.75
C ASP A 183 -34.02 -28.86 -32.17
N LEU A 184 -32.79 -28.94 -31.68
CA LEU A 184 -31.74 -27.99 -32.03
C LEU A 184 -31.22 -28.28 -33.44
N THR A 185 -31.27 -27.25 -34.30
CA THR A 185 -30.63 -27.28 -35.62
C THR A 185 -29.11 -27.24 -35.46
N ASP A 186 -28.37 -27.60 -36.50
CA ASP A 186 -26.90 -27.54 -36.45
C ASP A 186 -26.39 -26.11 -36.29
N GLU A 187 -27.10 -25.13 -36.87
CA GLU A 187 -26.83 -23.70 -36.64
C GLU A 187 -27.04 -23.31 -35.16
N ALA A 188 -28.14 -23.78 -34.53
CA ALA A 188 -28.37 -23.53 -33.12
C ALA A 188 -27.29 -24.17 -32.24
N LYS A 189 -26.86 -25.40 -32.55
CA LYS A 189 -25.75 -26.07 -31.86
C LYS A 189 -24.44 -25.31 -31.99
N ALA A 190 -24.09 -24.85 -33.19
CA ALA A 190 -22.90 -24.03 -33.41
C ALA A 190 -22.94 -22.74 -32.56
N LYS A 191 -24.10 -22.10 -32.47
CA LYS A 191 -24.28 -20.91 -31.62
C LYS A 191 -24.15 -21.21 -30.12
N LEU A 192 -24.66 -22.36 -29.68
CA LEU A 192 -24.49 -22.82 -28.31
C LEU A 192 -23.03 -23.18 -28.00
N ASP A 193 -22.28 -23.71 -28.96
CA ASP A 193 -20.85 -24.00 -28.79
C ASP A 193 -20.04 -22.71 -28.60
N GLU A 194 -20.37 -21.63 -29.32
CA GLU A 194 -19.82 -20.28 -29.04
C GLU A 194 -20.20 -19.79 -27.63
N ALA A 195 -21.45 -20.00 -27.23
CA ALA A 195 -21.96 -19.62 -25.92
C ALA A 195 -21.25 -20.35 -24.77
N ILE A 196 -20.93 -21.63 -24.96
CA ILE A 196 -20.23 -22.47 -23.97
C ILE A 196 -18.87 -21.87 -23.61
N ALA A 197 -18.13 -21.36 -24.60
CA ALA A 197 -16.84 -20.70 -24.34
C ALA A 197 -16.98 -19.45 -23.47
N LEU A 198 -18.09 -18.73 -23.60
CA LEU A 198 -18.41 -17.57 -22.75
C LEU A 198 -18.89 -18.00 -21.35
N ILE A 199 -19.80 -18.97 -21.27
CA ILE A 199 -20.36 -19.49 -20.02
C ILE A 199 -19.25 -20.06 -19.12
N LYS A 200 -18.27 -20.77 -19.69
CA LYS A 200 -17.12 -21.32 -18.95
C LYS A 200 -16.24 -20.25 -18.28
N LYS A 201 -16.33 -18.98 -18.70
CA LYS A 201 -15.64 -17.87 -18.02
C LYS A 201 -16.34 -17.45 -16.72
N TYR A 202 -17.56 -17.93 -16.48
CA TYR A 202 -18.39 -17.59 -15.33
C TYR A 202 -18.96 -18.87 -14.69
N PRO A 203 -18.14 -19.74 -14.09
CA PRO A 203 -18.57 -21.05 -13.57
C PRO A 203 -19.65 -20.94 -12.47
N ASP A 204 -19.63 -19.86 -11.69
CA ASP A 204 -20.58 -19.62 -10.60
C ASP A 204 -21.86 -18.88 -11.03
N ALA A 205 -21.96 -18.48 -12.30
CA ALA A 205 -23.14 -17.80 -12.81
C ALA A 205 -24.36 -18.72 -12.85
N THR A 206 -25.54 -18.16 -12.62
CA THR A 206 -26.81 -18.84 -12.88
C THR A 206 -27.24 -18.56 -14.33
N LEU A 207 -27.56 -19.60 -15.08
CA LEU A 207 -28.10 -19.47 -16.42
C LEU A 207 -29.62 -19.47 -16.36
N LYS A 208 -30.25 -18.37 -16.77
CA LYS A 208 -31.70 -18.30 -16.97
C LYS A 208 -31.99 -18.54 -18.45
N ILE A 209 -32.68 -19.63 -18.75
CA ILE A 209 -32.97 -20.09 -20.11
C ILE A 209 -34.48 -19.93 -20.35
N VAL A 210 -34.86 -19.07 -21.29
CA VAL A 210 -36.26 -18.70 -21.54
C VAL A 210 -36.63 -19.03 -22.98
N GLY A 211 -37.57 -19.95 -23.15
CA GLY A 211 -38.08 -20.31 -24.47
C GLY A 211 -39.31 -19.51 -24.85
N HIS A 212 -39.41 -19.19 -26.14
CA HIS A 212 -40.53 -18.49 -26.76
C HIS A 212 -41.05 -19.27 -27.97
N ALA A 213 -42.33 -19.08 -28.28
CA ALA A 213 -43.02 -19.63 -29.43
C ALA A 213 -43.60 -18.50 -30.27
N ASP A 214 -43.89 -18.77 -31.54
CA ASP A 214 -44.62 -17.81 -32.36
C ASP A 214 -46.12 -17.82 -32.01
N GLY A 215 -46.85 -16.79 -32.45
CA GLY A 215 -48.25 -16.59 -32.09
C GLY A 215 -49.22 -17.61 -32.71
N ARG A 216 -48.76 -18.49 -33.61
CA ARG A 216 -49.66 -19.46 -34.25
C ARG A 216 -50.06 -20.54 -33.24
N PRO A 217 -51.33 -20.94 -33.21
CA PRO A 217 -51.77 -22.01 -32.32
C PRO A 217 -51.07 -23.32 -32.68
N VAL A 218 -50.69 -24.09 -31.66
CA VAL A 218 -50.20 -25.46 -31.85
C VAL A 218 -51.41 -26.35 -32.13
N LEU A 219 -51.54 -26.80 -33.38
CA LEU A 219 -52.64 -27.63 -33.84
C LEU A 219 -52.14 -29.08 -34.02
N GLY A 220 -52.10 -29.84 -32.94
CA GLY A 220 -51.69 -31.25 -32.93
C GLY A 220 -50.17 -31.50 -32.89
N GLY A 221 -49.78 -32.77 -32.80
CA GLY A 221 -48.38 -33.21 -32.71
C GLY A 221 -47.91 -33.48 -31.27
N LYS A 222 -46.60 -33.38 -31.04
CA LYS A 222 -45.94 -33.73 -29.76
C LYS A 222 -46.25 -32.75 -28.62
N PHE A 223 -46.56 -31.49 -28.94
CA PHE A 223 -46.75 -30.42 -27.96
C PHE A 223 -48.22 -30.06 -27.85
N ARG A 224 -48.71 -29.85 -26.62
CA ARG A 224 -50.12 -29.55 -26.36
C ARG A 224 -50.48 -28.08 -26.53
N SER A 225 -49.50 -27.18 -26.43
CA SER A 225 -49.68 -25.73 -26.53
C SER A 225 -48.36 -25.02 -26.78
N ASN A 226 -48.42 -23.71 -27.05
CA ASN A 226 -47.22 -22.86 -27.11
C ASN A 226 -46.45 -22.79 -25.78
N TRP A 227 -47.14 -22.98 -24.64
CA TRP A 227 -46.47 -23.12 -23.34
C TRP A 227 -45.59 -24.36 -23.29
N ASP A 228 -46.12 -25.50 -23.73
CA ASP A 228 -45.42 -26.78 -23.79
C ASP A 228 -44.23 -26.73 -24.77
N LEU A 229 -44.46 -26.19 -25.99
CA LEU A 229 -43.43 -26.05 -27.01
C LEU A 229 -42.28 -25.11 -26.56
N SER A 230 -42.62 -23.97 -25.95
CA SER A 230 -41.60 -23.02 -25.49
C SER A 230 -40.77 -23.57 -24.32
N ALA A 231 -41.40 -24.27 -23.37
CA ALA A 231 -40.68 -24.94 -22.29
C ALA A 231 -39.78 -26.07 -22.83
N ALA A 232 -40.25 -26.83 -23.81
CA ALA A 232 -39.47 -27.89 -24.44
C ALA A 232 -38.22 -27.35 -25.16
N ARG A 233 -38.32 -26.21 -25.85
CA ARG A 233 -37.15 -25.53 -26.47
C ARG A 233 -36.13 -25.10 -25.43
N ALA A 234 -36.58 -24.47 -24.36
CA ALA A 234 -35.72 -24.05 -23.27
C ALA A 234 -35.02 -25.25 -22.61
N LYS A 235 -35.74 -26.37 -22.45
CA LYS A 235 -35.18 -27.62 -21.96
C LYS A 235 -34.14 -28.21 -22.91
N ALA A 236 -34.41 -28.23 -24.21
CA ALA A 236 -33.46 -28.76 -25.21
C ALA A 236 -32.11 -28.01 -25.17
N VAL A 237 -32.14 -26.68 -25.01
CA VAL A 237 -30.94 -25.88 -24.79
C VAL A 237 -30.24 -26.27 -23.49
N ALA A 238 -30.98 -26.36 -22.39
CA ALA A 238 -30.41 -26.73 -21.09
C ALA A 238 -29.75 -28.12 -21.12
N ASP A 239 -30.39 -29.10 -21.75
CA ASP A 239 -29.87 -30.45 -21.91
C ASP A 239 -28.59 -30.46 -22.75
N TYR A 240 -28.56 -29.73 -23.88
CA TYR A 240 -27.37 -29.61 -24.72
C TYR A 240 -26.19 -28.98 -23.97
N LEU A 241 -26.43 -27.91 -23.21
CA LEU A 241 -25.38 -27.28 -22.39
C LEU A 241 -24.82 -28.26 -21.35
N LYS A 242 -25.69 -29.05 -20.70
CA LYS A 242 -25.26 -30.09 -19.75
C LYS A 242 -24.46 -31.20 -20.41
N GLU A 243 -24.88 -31.66 -21.59
CA GLU A 243 -24.16 -32.66 -22.40
C GLU A 243 -22.73 -32.19 -22.73
N LYS A 244 -22.57 -30.88 -22.98
CA LYS A 244 -21.27 -30.24 -23.22
C LYS A 244 -20.46 -29.91 -21.95
N GLY A 245 -20.93 -30.37 -20.78
CA GLY A 245 -20.23 -30.28 -19.51
C GLY A 245 -20.41 -28.95 -18.77
N ILE A 246 -21.45 -28.17 -19.08
CA ILE A 246 -21.79 -26.97 -18.29
C ILE A 246 -22.44 -27.40 -16.97
N THR A 247 -21.81 -27.03 -15.86
CA THR A 247 -22.26 -27.35 -14.48
C THR A 247 -22.96 -26.20 -13.77
N ASN A 248 -23.07 -25.03 -14.43
CA ASN A 248 -23.78 -23.87 -13.90
C ASN A 248 -25.20 -24.22 -13.44
N LYS A 249 -25.70 -23.54 -12.41
CA LYS A 249 -27.11 -23.61 -12.04
C LYS A 249 -27.97 -23.12 -13.21
N MET A 250 -28.89 -23.94 -13.70
CA MET A 250 -29.79 -23.58 -14.80
C MET A 250 -31.22 -23.45 -14.30
N VAL A 251 -31.90 -22.39 -14.71
CA VAL A 251 -33.33 -22.17 -14.46
C VAL A 251 -34.03 -22.04 -15.80
N VAL A 252 -35.02 -22.91 -16.05
CA VAL A 252 -35.67 -23.07 -17.35
C VAL A 252 -37.10 -22.56 -17.29
N TYR A 253 -37.49 -21.70 -18.24
CA TYR A 253 -38.83 -21.13 -18.35
C TYR A 253 -39.36 -21.24 -19.78
N GLY A 254 -40.66 -21.50 -19.94
CA GLY A 254 -41.38 -21.28 -21.21
C GLY A 254 -42.28 -20.05 -21.08
N ARG A 255 -42.28 -19.18 -22.08
CA ARG A 255 -43.11 -17.95 -22.13
C ARG A 255 -44.13 -17.96 -23.28
N ALA A 256 -44.31 -19.08 -23.95
CA ALA A 256 -45.21 -19.20 -25.10
C ALA A 256 -45.02 -18.02 -26.09
N HIS A 257 -46.12 -17.41 -26.52
CA HIS A 257 -46.13 -16.26 -27.43
C HIS A 257 -46.34 -14.92 -26.70
N THR A 258 -46.22 -14.88 -25.36
CA THR A 258 -46.62 -13.71 -24.55
C THR A 258 -45.62 -12.55 -24.62
N GLU A 259 -44.40 -12.80 -25.10
CA GLU A 259 -43.30 -11.83 -25.19
C GLU A 259 -42.70 -11.82 -26.62
N PRO A 260 -43.46 -11.36 -27.63
CA PRO A 260 -42.99 -11.31 -29.01
C PRO A 260 -41.94 -10.21 -29.20
N ILE A 261 -40.88 -10.49 -29.97
CA ILE A 261 -39.90 -9.49 -30.42
C ILE A 261 -40.34 -8.83 -31.72
N SER A 262 -41.07 -9.57 -32.56
CA SER A 262 -41.67 -9.04 -33.80
C SER A 262 -43.17 -9.21 -33.76
N ILE A 263 -43.89 -8.14 -34.10
CA ILE A 263 -45.35 -8.17 -34.30
C ILE A 263 -45.75 -8.56 -35.73
N GLU A 264 -44.76 -8.71 -36.62
CA GLU A 264 -45.02 -9.05 -38.02
C GLU A 264 -45.48 -10.51 -38.15
N THR A 265 -46.47 -10.72 -39.01
CA THR A 265 -47.00 -12.05 -39.33
C THR A 265 -46.28 -12.70 -40.52
N THR A 266 -45.20 -12.09 -41.00
CA THR A 266 -44.32 -12.62 -42.06
C THR A 266 -43.59 -13.87 -41.57
N LYS A 267 -43.09 -14.71 -42.49
CA LYS A 267 -42.34 -15.92 -42.11
C LYS A 267 -41.10 -15.56 -41.30
N GLU A 268 -40.46 -14.46 -41.66
CA GLU A 268 -39.26 -13.89 -41.06
C GLU A 268 -39.58 -13.31 -39.67
N GLY A 269 -40.66 -12.54 -39.53
CA GLY A 269 -41.12 -12.02 -38.24
C GLY A 269 -41.46 -13.13 -37.24
N LEU A 270 -42.19 -14.16 -37.71
CA LEU A 270 -42.51 -15.33 -36.90
C LEU A 270 -41.25 -16.12 -36.52
N ALA A 271 -40.24 -16.18 -37.38
CA ALA A 271 -38.98 -16.85 -37.07
C ALA A 271 -38.25 -16.20 -35.89
N LYS A 272 -38.25 -14.87 -35.81
CA LYS A 272 -37.68 -14.13 -34.67
C LYS A 272 -38.36 -14.48 -33.34
N ASN A 273 -39.64 -14.84 -33.35
CA ASN A 273 -40.38 -15.22 -32.15
C ASN A 273 -40.18 -16.69 -31.73
N ARG A 274 -39.65 -17.54 -32.62
CA ARG A 274 -39.29 -18.93 -32.31
C ARG A 274 -37.86 -19.02 -31.78
N ARG A 275 -37.66 -18.52 -30.56
CA ARG A 275 -36.32 -18.37 -29.97
C ARG A 275 -36.23 -18.92 -28.56
N THR A 276 -35.01 -19.21 -28.13
CA THR A 276 -34.66 -19.34 -26.71
C THR A 276 -33.57 -18.36 -26.36
N GLU A 277 -33.75 -17.66 -25.25
CA GLU A 277 -32.81 -16.69 -24.70
C GLU A 277 -32.05 -17.31 -23.53
N ILE A 278 -30.75 -17.11 -23.49
CA ILE A 278 -29.87 -17.56 -22.41
C ILE A 278 -29.27 -16.32 -21.76
N TRP A 279 -29.66 -16.08 -20.52
CA TRP A 279 -29.18 -14.98 -19.70
C TRP A 279 -28.12 -15.51 -18.74
N ILE A 280 -26.93 -14.92 -18.76
CA ILE A 280 -25.84 -15.26 -17.84
C ILE A 280 -25.95 -14.29 -16.66
N LEU A 281 -26.40 -14.79 -15.51
CA LEU A 281 -26.57 -14.00 -14.30
C LEU A 281 -25.34 -14.23 -13.40
N PRO A 282 -24.36 -13.30 -13.38
CA PRO A 282 -23.18 -13.46 -12.54
C PRO A 282 -23.57 -13.46 -11.06
N SER A 283 -22.88 -14.28 -10.26
CA SER A 283 -22.96 -14.16 -8.81
C SER A 283 -22.30 -12.84 -8.42
N LEU A 284 -23.09 -11.90 -7.89
CA LEU A 284 -22.61 -10.62 -7.37
C LEU A 284 -22.09 -10.77 -5.94
#